data_AF-A0A1M4ZLS7-F1
#
_entry.id   AF-A0A1M4ZLS7-F1
#
_cell.length_a   1.000
_cell.length_b   1.000
_cell.length_c   1.000
_cell.angle_alpha   90.00
_cell.angle_beta   90.00
_cell.angle_gamma   90.00
#
_symmetry.space_group_name_H-M   'P 1'
#
loop_
_entity.id
_entity.type
_entity.pdbx_description
1 polymer ?
#
loop_
_entity_poly.entity_id
_entity_poly.type
_entity_poly.pdbx_seq_one_letter_code
_entity_poly.pdbx_strand_id
1 'polypeptide(L)'
;MEICTLCETADERLGEFIRSKKDLETSFHRKPRQNVKCGFGLQGVCCRLCANGPCRITPKHQRGVCGADADTIVARNFLRAVAAGAGCYLHVVENAANNLKKIATGQMDMELKGVRTLQMLSEKLGIEAQSESERASRLADMVMSDLYKPREQEMEMLKYMAPEMRYEKWSKLGILPGGAKSEVFDAVVKSSTNLSSDPVDMLMHVLRLGIATGIYGLALTNKLNDIMMGEPVLRSAAVGFRVIDPDYINIMPTGHQQSLFGVLLKRLGDEDVKKMAAEAGAKGFRLIGCTCVGQDFQLRGEHAEEIFAGHVGNNFTSEAVLATGAIDLVVSEFNCTIPGLETVADKYMVKQICIDDVTKKANADLIQYSPEKAQEIADKIIKEAVASYKSRRGRVSIDVPADHGYENSLTGVSEMSLKEFLGGSYKPLMDLVASGRIKGIAGIVGCSNLTAIGHDVFTVELTKELIKRDILVLSAGCTSGGLENCGLMSPDAVELAGDSLKDVCRSLGIPPVLNFGPCLAIGRLEMVAAELAQMLNIDIPQLPLVLSAPQWLEEQALADGAFGLALGLPLHLALPPFIAGSKLVTEILTEQLPDITGGRLIVDGDVKSSADKLEVIILERRKQLGL
;
A
#
# COMPACT_ATOMS: atom_id res chain seq x y z
N MET A 1 -34.49 14.11 14.29
CA MET A 1 -33.25 14.14 13.50
C MET A 1 -32.10 14.06 14.48
N GLU A 2 -31.45 12.91 14.61
CA GLU A 2 -30.14 12.88 15.26
C GLU A 2 -29.23 13.83 14.48
N ILE A 3 -28.49 14.69 15.18
CA ILE A 3 -27.43 15.47 14.56
C ILE A 3 -26.47 14.45 13.96
N CYS A 4 -26.39 14.42 12.64
CA CYS A 4 -25.55 13.48 11.91
C CYS A 4 -24.09 13.91 12.11
N THR A 5 -23.47 13.45 13.20
CA THR A 5 -22.05 13.67 13.44
C THR A 5 -21.27 12.91 12.38
N LEU A 6 -20.58 13.63 11.49
CA LEU A 6 -19.72 13.07 10.47
C LEU A 6 -18.28 13.02 10.99
N CYS A 7 -17.53 11.97 10.65
CA CYS A 7 -16.09 11.95 10.84
C CYS A 7 -15.43 13.13 10.11
N GLU A 8 -14.46 13.79 10.73
CA GLU A 8 -13.65 14.83 10.08
C GLU A 8 -12.80 14.25 8.95
N THR A 9 -12.42 15.11 8.00
CA THR A 9 -11.59 14.79 6.84
C THR A 9 -10.67 15.97 6.52
N ALA A 10 -9.44 15.70 6.12
CA ALA A 10 -8.53 16.72 5.58
C ALA A 10 -8.99 17.24 4.22
N ASP A 11 -9.65 16.37 3.45
CA ASP A 11 -10.27 16.69 2.17
C ASP A 11 -11.64 17.33 2.40
N GLU A 12 -11.63 18.66 2.53
CA GLU A 12 -12.84 19.44 2.83
C GLU A 12 -13.93 19.24 1.78
N ARG A 13 -13.53 19.18 0.50
CA ARG A 13 -14.47 19.06 -0.62
C ARG A 13 -15.14 17.70 -0.67
N LEU A 14 -14.40 16.62 -0.40
CA LEU A 14 -14.99 15.29 -0.16
C LEU A 14 -15.98 15.33 1.01
N GLY A 15 -15.61 16.00 2.10
CA GLY A 15 -16.48 16.15 3.27
C GLY A 15 -17.79 16.87 2.96
N GLU A 16 -17.74 17.97 2.21
CA GLU A 16 -18.93 18.68 1.72
C GLU A 16 -19.81 17.79 0.84
N PHE A 17 -19.21 17.05 -0.09
CA PHE A 17 -19.93 16.14 -0.96
C PHE A 17 -20.65 15.04 -0.17
N ILE A 18 -19.98 14.42 0.81
CA ILE A 18 -20.61 13.41 1.65
C ILE A 18 -21.78 14.00 2.45
N ARG A 19 -21.65 15.22 2.99
CA ARG A 19 -22.73 15.92 3.71
C ARG A 19 -23.93 16.23 2.79
N SER A 20 -23.72 16.41 1.49
CA SER A 20 -24.81 16.64 0.54
C SER A 20 -25.68 15.38 0.31
N LYS A 21 -25.12 14.18 0.52
CA LYS A 21 -25.81 12.89 0.36
C LYS A 21 -26.54 12.45 1.65
N LYS A 22 -27.56 13.21 2.05
CA LYS A 22 -28.29 13.02 3.34
C LYS A 22 -28.82 11.61 3.61
N ASP A 23 -29.18 10.87 2.57
CA ASP A 23 -29.75 9.52 2.70
C ASP A 23 -28.71 8.41 2.51
N LEU A 24 -27.40 8.73 2.53
CA LEU A 24 -26.32 7.78 2.30
C LEU A 24 -25.52 7.58 3.59
N GLU A 25 -25.45 6.35 4.09
CA GLU A 25 -24.49 5.99 5.12
C GLU A 25 -23.16 5.60 4.47
N THR A 26 -22.07 6.18 4.98
CA THR A 26 -20.69 5.86 4.57
C THR A 26 -19.84 5.59 5.82
N SER A 27 -18.58 5.22 5.65
CA SER A 27 -17.64 5.01 6.76
C SER A 27 -17.54 6.23 7.69
N PHE A 28 -17.69 7.43 7.13
CA PHE A 28 -17.70 8.70 7.89
C PHE A 28 -18.88 8.82 8.84
N HIS A 29 -20.01 8.20 8.50
CA HIS A 29 -21.21 8.11 9.35
C HIS A 29 -21.11 6.96 10.36
N ARG A 30 -20.49 5.84 9.95
CA ARG A 30 -20.32 4.65 10.79
C ARG A 30 -19.30 4.86 11.91
N LYS A 31 -18.21 5.58 11.66
CA LYS A 31 -17.13 5.77 12.67
C LYS A 31 -17.66 6.39 13.98
N PRO A 32 -18.41 7.51 13.97
CA PRO A 32 -18.90 8.12 15.22
C PRO A 32 -19.79 7.18 16.05
N ARG A 33 -20.57 6.32 15.39
CA ARG A 33 -21.41 5.30 16.04
C ARG A 33 -20.60 4.19 16.71
N GLN A 34 -19.34 4.04 16.33
CA GLN A 34 -18.38 3.08 16.87
C GLN A 34 -17.32 3.76 17.76
N ASN A 35 -17.58 4.96 18.30
CA ASN A 35 -16.60 5.69 19.12
C ASN A 35 -16.24 4.96 20.44
N VAL A 36 -17.16 4.20 21.03
CA VAL A 36 -16.86 3.39 22.23
C VAL A 36 -16.18 2.09 21.81
N LYS A 37 -14.88 1.98 22.08
CA LYS A 37 -14.06 0.80 21.75
C LYS A 37 -13.91 -0.13 22.95
N CYS A 38 -13.78 -1.43 22.69
CA CYS A 38 -13.47 -2.42 23.73
C CYS A 38 -12.02 -2.23 24.23
N GLY A 39 -11.85 -1.84 25.49
CA GLY A 39 -10.52 -1.60 26.08
C GLY A 39 -9.59 -2.82 26.04
N PHE A 40 -10.10 -4.02 26.31
CA PHE A 40 -9.31 -5.26 26.22
C PHE A 40 -8.82 -5.57 24.81
N GLY A 41 -9.63 -5.21 23.80
CA GLY A 41 -9.26 -5.34 22.39
C GLY A 41 -8.17 -4.35 22.01
N LEU A 42 -8.33 -3.08 22.39
CA LEU A 42 -7.32 -2.04 22.16
C LEU A 42 -5.97 -2.36 22.81
N GLN A 43 -5.98 -2.95 24.00
CA GLN A 43 -4.79 -3.36 24.71
C GLN A 43 -4.20 -4.71 24.23
N GLY A 44 -4.93 -5.48 23.41
CA GLY A 44 -4.48 -6.79 22.94
C GLY A 44 -4.57 -7.93 23.95
N VAL A 45 -5.17 -7.71 25.12
CA VAL A 45 -5.20 -8.67 26.26
C VAL A 45 -6.46 -9.54 26.31
N CYS A 46 -7.16 -9.66 25.18
CA CYS A 46 -8.29 -10.55 24.99
C CYS A 46 -7.87 -11.75 24.13
N CYS A 47 -7.99 -12.97 24.66
CA CYS A 47 -7.70 -14.20 23.93
C CYS A 47 -8.99 -14.97 23.62
N ARG A 48 -9.17 -15.35 22.34
CA ARG A 48 -10.35 -16.06 21.81
C ARG A 48 -10.00 -17.36 21.08
N LEU A 49 -8.83 -17.94 21.37
CA LEU A 49 -8.29 -19.05 20.60
C LEU A 49 -8.86 -20.43 20.98
N CYS A 50 -9.68 -20.53 22.02
CA CYS A 50 -10.33 -21.77 22.44
C CYS A 50 -11.66 -21.56 23.19
N ALA A 51 -12.41 -22.64 23.37
CA ALA A 51 -13.74 -22.64 23.99
C ALA A 51 -13.75 -22.41 25.51
N ASN A 52 -12.61 -22.45 26.19
CA ASN A 52 -12.52 -22.06 27.60
C ASN A 52 -12.52 -20.52 27.78
N GLY A 53 -12.28 -19.77 26.71
CA GLY A 53 -12.38 -18.32 26.68
C GLY A 53 -13.79 -17.82 26.32
N PRO A 54 -13.93 -16.53 25.94
CA PRO A 54 -12.87 -15.52 25.84
C PRO A 54 -12.21 -15.20 27.19
N CYS A 55 -10.87 -15.24 27.24
CA CYS A 55 -10.11 -14.81 28.42
C CYS A 55 -9.75 -13.33 28.31
N ARG A 56 -9.88 -12.58 29.41
CA ARG A 56 -9.48 -11.16 29.51
C ARG A 56 -8.50 -11.00 30.66
N ILE A 57 -7.31 -10.47 30.37
CA ILE A 57 -6.31 -10.24 31.41
C ILE A 57 -6.58 -8.91 32.10
N THR A 58 -6.54 -8.92 33.44
CA THR A 58 -6.72 -7.74 34.29
C THR A 58 -5.65 -7.75 35.38
N PRO A 59 -5.41 -6.63 36.08
CA PRO A 59 -4.50 -6.63 37.23
C PRO A 59 -4.83 -7.66 38.31
N LYS A 60 -6.13 -8.00 38.48
CA LYS A 60 -6.61 -9.01 39.44
C LYS A 60 -6.57 -10.45 38.89
N HIS A 61 -6.79 -10.62 37.59
CA HIS A 61 -6.80 -11.92 36.90
C HIS A 61 -5.72 -11.89 35.82
N GLN A 62 -4.49 -12.21 36.22
CA GLN A 62 -3.29 -12.01 35.41
C GLN A 62 -3.05 -13.11 34.37
N ARG A 63 -3.90 -14.15 34.34
CA ARG A 63 -3.79 -15.29 33.45
C ARG A 63 -5.15 -15.71 32.89
N GLY A 64 -5.14 -16.20 31.67
CA GLY A 64 -6.26 -16.95 31.10
C GLY A 64 -6.37 -18.36 31.71
N VAL A 65 -7.42 -19.10 31.34
CA VAL A 65 -7.69 -20.44 31.88
C VAL A 65 -6.52 -21.40 31.69
N CYS A 66 -5.81 -21.34 30.55
CA CYS A 66 -4.64 -22.18 30.29
C CYS A 66 -3.33 -21.68 30.95
N GLY A 67 -3.38 -20.58 31.70
CA GLY A 67 -2.21 -19.99 32.35
C GLY A 67 -1.45 -18.95 31.53
N ALA A 68 -1.83 -18.70 30.26
CA ALA A 68 -1.22 -17.65 29.45
C ALA A 68 -1.48 -16.26 30.05
N ASP A 69 -0.42 -15.46 30.18
CA ASP A 69 -0.44 -14.10 30.69
C ASP A 69 -0.63 -13.05 29.58
N ALA A 70 -0.57 -11.76 29.95
CA ALA A 70 -0.70 -10.65 29.02
C ALA A 70 0.36 -10.68 27.92
N ASP A 71 1.63 -10.97 28.27
CA ASP A 71 2.75 -10.96 27.32
C ASP A 71 2.57 -12.04 26.25
N THR A 72 2.23 -13.26 26.69
CA THR A 72 1.92 -14.37 25.78
C THR A 72 0.75 -14.04 24.87
N ILE A 73 -0.36 -13.54 25.43
CA ILE A 73 -1.59 -13.28 24.67
C ILE A 73 -1.38 -12.15 23.65
N VAL A 74 -0.73 -11.06 24.06
CA VAL A 74 -0.44 -9.93 23.18
C VAL A 74 0.49 -10.37 22.06
N ALA A 75 1.59 -11.07 22.35
CA ALA A 75 2.51 -11.53 21.32
C ALA A 75 1.86 -12.51 20.33
N ARG A 76 1.00 -13.43 20.79
CA ARG A 76 0.21 -14.33 19.92
C ARG A 76 -0.72 -13.55 19.00
N ASN A 77 -1.47 -12.61 19.55
CA ASN A 77 -2.41 -11.79 18.79
C ASN A 77 -1.68 -10.96 17.73
N PHE A 78 -0.54 -10.37 18.11
CA PHE A 78 0.28 -9.58 17.19
C PHE A 78 0.90 -10.43 16.08
N LEU A 79 1.50 -11.58 16.40
CA LEU A 79 2.05 -12.51 15.41
C LEU A 79 0.97 -12.98 14.42
N ARG A 80 -0.25 -13.29 14.89
CA ARG A 80 -1.37 -13.67 14.01
C ARG A 80 -1.76 -12.55 13.04
N ALA A 81 -1.86 -11.33 13.54
CA ALA A 81 -2.22 -10.18 12.73
C ALA A 81 -1.14 -9.90 11.66
N VAL A 82 0.13 -9.95 12.03
CA VAL A 82 1.25 -9.79 11.07
C VAL A 82 1.26 -10.93 10.06
N ALA A 83 1.01 -12.17 10.47
CA ALA A 83 0.96 -13.32 9.57
C ALA A 83 -0.19 -13.21 8.55
N ALA A 84 -1.37 -12.73 8.98
CA ALA A 84 -2.48 -12.47 8.08
C ALA A 84 -2.12 -11.38 7.05
N GLY A 85 -1.53 -10.27 7.50
CA GLY A 85 -1.05 -9.20 6.62
C GLY A 85 0.02 -9.64 5.62
N ALA A 86 1.00 -10.42 6.09
CA ALA A 86 2.02 -11.03 5.23
C ALA A 86 1.37 -11.95 4.19
N GLY A 87 0.44 -12.80 4.61
CA GLY A 87 -0.33 -13.69 3.73
C GLY A 87 -1.02 -12.93 2.59
N CYS A 88 -1.55 -11.74 2.85
CA CYS A 88 -2.16 -10.90 1.81
C CYS A 88 -1.16 -10.47 0.73
N TYR A 89 0.03 -10.01 1.10
CA TYR A 89 1.05 -9.62 0.12
C TYR A 89 1.66 -10.84 -0.60
N LEU A 90 1.76 -11.98 0.08
CA LEU A 90 2.25 -13.22 -0.53
C LEU A 90 1.25 -13.79 -1.56
N HIS A 91 -0.05 -13.61 -1.34
CA HIS A 91 -1.08 -13.92 -2.33
C HIS A 91 -0.93 -13.07 -3.60
N VAL A 92 -0.63 -11.78 -3.43
CA VAL A 92 -0.39 -10.84 -4.55
C VAL A 92 0.84 -11.22 -5.37
N VAL A 93 1.98 -11.50 -4.72
CA VAL A 93 3.23 -11.83 -5.45
C VAL A 93 3.12 -13.20 -6.16
N GLU A 94 2.43 -14.17 -5.56
CA GLU A 94 2.16 -15.45 -6.20
C GLU A 94 1.34 -15.27 -7.49
N ASN A 95 0.26 -14.50 -7.42
CA ASN A 95 -0.55 -14.20 -8.61
C ASN A 95 0.28 -13.48 -9.67
N ALA A 96 1.11 -12.50 -9.27
CA ALA A 96 2.00 -11.80 -10.19
C ALA A 96 3.02 -12.73 -10.86
N ALA A 97 3.63 -13.66 -10.12
CA ALA A 97 4.56 -14.65 -10.66
C ALA A 97 3.85 -15.62 -11.64
N ASN A 98 2.65 -16.08 -11.28
CA ASN A 98 1.85 -16.93 -12.17
C ASN A 98 1.48 -16.20 -13.47
N ASN A 99 1.03 -14.94 -13.39
CA ASN A 99 0.75 -14.13 -14.57
C ASN A 99 2.00 -13.98 -15.45
N LEU A 100 3.15 -13.63 -14.86
CA LEU A 100 4.39 -13.49 -15.60
C LEU A 100 4.77 -14.79 -16.34
N LYS A 101 4.63 -15.95 -15.67
CA LYS A 101 4.87 -17.26 -16.28
C LYS A 101 3.95 -17.51 -17.48
N LYS A 102 2.68 -17.16 -17.37
CA LYS A 102 1.66 -17.38 -18.41
C LYS A 102 1.87 -16.47 -19.61
N ILE A 103 2.26 -15.22 -19.37
CA ILE A 103 2.68 -14.29 -20.43
C ILE A 103 3.94 -14.84 -21.12
N ALA A 104 4.96 -15.22 -20.35
CA ALA A 104 6.22 -15.74 -20.86
C ALA A 104 6.08 -17.02 -21.69
N THR A 105 5.06 -17.83 -21.43
CA THR A 105 4.79 -19.08 -22.17
C THR A 105 3.77 -18.94 -23.30
N GLY A 106 3.29 -17.72 -23.58
CA GLY A 106 2.29 -17.45 -24.61
C GLY A 106 0.89 -17.96 -24.27
N GLN A 107 0.62 -18.26 -23.00
CA GLN A 107 -0.70 -18.72 -22.51
C GLN A 107 -1.63 -17.55 -22.13
N MET A 108 -1.11 -16.32 -22.13
CA MET A 108 -1.84 -15.09 -21.88
C MET A 108 -1.39 -14.04 -22.91
N ASP A 109 -2.33 -13.47 -23.67
CA ASP A 109 -2.05 -12.53 -24.77
C ASP A 109 -1.66 -11.13 -24.27
N MET A 110 -0.46 -11.04 -23.72
CA MET A 110 0.19 -9.81 -23.33
C MET A 110 1.67 -9.84 -23.74
N GLU A 111 2.23 -8.66 -23.93
CA GLU A 111 3.65 -8.47 -24.20
C GLU A 111 4.38 -8.13 -22.89
N LEU A 112 5.67 -8.48 -22.80
CA LEU A 112 6.54 -8.07 -21.70
C LEU A 112 6.98 -6.62 -21.96
N LYS A 113 6.36 -5.66 -21.28
CA LYS A 113 6.64 -4.22 -21.47
C LYS A 113 7.95 -3.77 -20.81
N GLY A 114 8.23 -4.26 -19.60
CA GLY A 114 9.39 -3.84 -18.80
C GLY A 114 10.63 -4.69 -19.01
N VAL A 115 11.15 -4.73 -20.24
CA VAL A 115 12.32 -5.55 -20.62
C VAL A 115 13.57 -5.16 -19.85
N ARG A 116 13.75 -3.85 -19.57
CA ARG A 116 14.89 -3.36 -18.80
C ARG A 116 14.85 -3.89 -17.37
N THR A 117 13.69 -3.84 -16.72
CA THR A 117 13.51 -4.41 -15.38
C THR A 117 13.79 -5.91 -15.37
N LEU A 118 13.29 -6.64 -16.37
CA LEU A 118 13.55 -8.07 -16.52
C LEU A 118 15.05 -8.35 -16.63
N GLN A 119 15.76 -7.60 -17.45
CA GLN A 119 17.20 -7.75 -17.63
C GLN A 119 17.97 -7.49 -16.33
N MET A 120 17.75 -6.34 -15.69
CA MET A 120 18.45 -5.97 -14.46
C MET A 120 18.23 -6.99 -13.34
N LEU A 121 16.98 -7.43 -13.15
CA LEU A 121 16.65 -8.40 -12.10
C LEU A 121 17.26 -9.78 -12.41
N SER A 122 17.27 -10.17 -13.68
CA SER A 122 17.85 -11.44 -14.11
C SER A 122 19.36 -11.48 -13.96
N GLU A 123 20.05 -10.39 -14.30
CA GLU A 123 21.49 -10.23 -14.06
C GLU A 123 21.80 -10.31 -12.56
N LYS A 124 21.02 -9.61 -11.74
CA LYS A 124 21.16 -9.63 -10.28
C LYS A 124 20.94 -11.03 -9.66
N LEU A 125 20.07 -11.84 -10.26
CA LEU A 125 19.77 -13.20 -9.81
C LEU A 125 20.61 -14.30 -10.49
N GLY A 126 21.46 -13.94 -11.46
CA GLY A 126 22.25 -14.91 -12.24
C GLY A 126 21.42 -15.79 -13.18
N ILE A 127 20.30 -15.28 -13.71
CA ILE A 127 19.46 -16.02 -14.65
C ILE A 127 20.04 -15.94 -16.07
N GLU A 128 20.62 -17.05 -16.52
CA GLU A 128 21.01 -17.25 -17.92
C GLU A 128 19.81 -17.71 -18.75
N ALA A 129 19.56 -17.08 -19.90
CA ALA A 129 18.46 -17.41 -20.82
C ALA A 129 18.75 -16.86 -22.23
N GLN A 130 18.23 -17.53 -23.26
CA GLN A 130 18.42 -17.16 -24.66
C GLN A 130 17.37 -16.17 -25.18
N SER A 131 16.25 -16.02 -24.48
CA SER A 131 15.16 -15.10 -24.83
C SER A 131 14.56 -14.42 -23.60
N GLU A 132 13.87 -13.30 -23.81
CA GLU A 132 13.12 -12.59 -22.76
C GLU A 132 12.02 -13.47 -22.16
N SER A 133 11.29 -14.21 -23.00
CA SER A 133 10.28 -15.18 -22.58
C SER A 133 10.89 -16.26 -21.67
N GLU A 134 12.01 -16.87 -22.05
CA GLU A 134 12.68 -17.86 -21.20
C GLU A 134 13.13 -17.25 -19.87
N ARG A 135 13.69 -16.03 -19.92
CA ARG A 135 14.15 -15.29 -18.75
C ARG A 135 13.01 -14.98 -17.76
N ALA A 136 11.89 -14.46 -18.25
CA ALA A 136 10.69 -14.19 -17.46
C ALA A 136 10.09 -15.46 -16.87
N SER A 137 10.07 -16.54 -17.64
CA SER A 137 9.59 -17.86 -17.22
C SER A 137 10.43 -18.43 -16.06
N ARG A 138 11.77 -18.35 -16.14
CA ARG A 138 12.69 -18.78 -15.08
C ARG A 138 12.58 -17.90 -13.84
N LEU A 139 12.46 -16.58 -14.01
CA LEU A 139 12.25 -15.66 -12.90
C LEU A 139 10.97 -16.01 -12.12
N ALA A 140 9.86 -16.23 -12.83
CA ALA A 140 8.61 -16.65 -12.21
C ALA A 140 8.76 -17.97 -11.42
N ASP A 141 9.48 -18.96 -11.97
CA ASP A 141 9.74 -20.23 -11.28
C ASP A 141 10.57 -20.04 -10.00
N MET A 142 11.56 -19.14 -10.01
CA MET A 142 12.35 -18.84 -8.81
C MET A 142 11.49 -18.23 -7.70
N VAL A 143 10.61 -17.29 -8.05
CA VAL A 143 9.66 -16.70 -7.08
C VAL A 143 8.77 -17.80 -6.51
N MET A 144 8.14 -18.61 -7.36
CA MET A 144 7.26 -19.69 -6.93
C MET A 144 7.98 -20.71 -6.06
N SER A 145 9.22 -21.08 -6.41
CA SER A 145 10.03 -22.00 -5.61
C SER A 145 10.26 -21.46 -4.19
N ASP A 146 10.70 -20.21 -4.05
CA ASP A 146 10.95 -19.60 -2.74
C ASP A 146 9.66 -19.48 -1.90
N LEU A 147 8.52 -19.12 -2.49
CA LEU A 147 7.26 -19.00 -1.76
C LEU A 147 6.82 -20.32 -1.10
N TYR A 148 7.13 -21.46 -1.75
CA TYR A 148 6.67 -22.80 -1.36
C TYR A 148 7.72 -23.67 -0.66
N LYS A 149 8.92 -23.14 -0.42
CA LYS A 149 9.95 -23.85 0.35
C LYS A 149 9.44 -24.23 1.74
N PRO A 150 9.93 -25.35 2.31
CA PRO A 150 9.81 -25.59 3.73
C PRO A 150 10.44 -24.47 4.55
N ARG A 151 9.99 -24.29 5.80
CA ARG A 151 10.45 -23.20 6.66
C ARG A 151 11.93 -23.29 7.04
N GLU A 152 12.47 -24.50 7.10
CA GLU A 152 13.87 -24.78 7.42
C GLU A 152 14.82 -24.47 6.26
N GLN A 153 14.29 -24.23 5.05
CA GLN A 153 15.08 -23.86 3.88
C GLN A 153 14.95 -22.37 3.62
N GLU A 154 16.06 -21.64 3.81
CA GLU A 154 16.12 -20.21 3.53
C GLU A 154 15.71 -19.91 2.07
N MET A 155 14.97 -18.82 1.88
CA MET A 155 14.62 -18.37 0.54
C MET A 155 15.88 -17.87 -0.19
N GLU A 156 16.08 -18.35 -1.42
CA GLU A 156 17.35 -18.18 -2.15
C GLU A 156 17.49 -16.79 -2.76
N MET A 157 16.39 -16.17 -3.21
CA MET A 157 16.43 -14.85 -3.82
C MET A 157 16.80 -13.76 -2.80
N LEU A 158 16.55 -14.00 -1.51
CA LEU A 158 16.78 -13.02 -0.44
C LEU A 158 18.22 -12.49 -0.41
N LYS A 159 19.22 -13.37 -0.60
CA LYS A 159 20.64 -12.97 -0.57
C LYS A 159 21.04 -12.00 -1.68
N TYR A 160 20.30 -12.02 -2.80
CA TYR A 160 20.53 -11.11 -3.90
C TYR A 160 19.68 -9.86 -3.72
N MET A 161 18.44 -10.00 -3.29
CA MET A 161 17.48 -8.91 -3.24
C MET A 161 17.72 -7.95 -2.07
N ALA A 162 18.12 -8.48 -0.91
CA ALA A 162 18.34 -7.68 0.29
C ALA A 162 19.61 -6.81 0.20
N PRO A 163 19.65 -5.66 0.89
CA PRO A 163 20.88 -4.92 1.12
C PRO A 163 21.89 -5.78 1.89
N GLU A 164 23.16 -5.78 1.45
CA GLU A 164 24.20 -6.70 1.96
C GLU A 164 24.36 -6.63 3.49
N MET A 165 24.54 -5.44 4.06
CA MET A 165 24.67 -5.27 5.52
C MET A 165 23.42 -5.71 6.30
N ARG A 166 22.23 -5.57 5.71
CA ARG A 166 20.97 -6.05 6.30
C ARG A 166 20.87 -7.56 6.25
N TYR A 167 21.23 -8.18 5.13
CA TYR A 167 21.29 -9.63 5.00
C TYR A 167 22.22 -10.25 6.05
N GLU A 168 23.43 -9.70 6.22
CA GLU A 168 24.36 -10.15 7.25
C GLU A 168 23.79 -10.01 8.67
N LYS A 169 23.15 -8.88 8.96
CA LYS A 169 22.55 -8.62 10.26
C LYS A 169 21.42 -9.61 10.55
N TRP A 170 20.54 -9.86 9.59
CA TRP A 170 19.44 -10.83 9.71
C TRP A 170 19.95 -12.26 9.86
N SER A 171 21.03 -12.62 9.14
CA SER A 171 21.71 -13.91 9.28
C SER A 171 22.25 -14.10 10.70
N LYS A 172 22.99 -13.11 11.24
CA LYS A 172 23.53 -13.13 12.61
C LYS A 172 22.42 -13.23 13.68
N LEU A 173 21.25 -12.67 13.41
CA LEU A 173 20.09 -12.72 14.28
C LEU A 173 19.26 -14.02 14.14
N GLY A 174 19.53 -14.85 13.13
CA GLY A 174 18.74 -16.06 12.85
C GLY A 174 17.32 -15.77 12.35
N ILE A 175 17.11 -14.63 11.69
CA ILE A 175 15.80 -14.18 11.18
C ILE A 175 15.73 -14.13 9.66
N LEU A 176 16.61 -14.82 8.94
CA LEU A 176 16.38 -15.07 7.52
C LEU A 176 15.14 -15.97 7.38
N PRO A 177 14.11 -15.54 6.63
CA PRO A 177 12.93 -16.35 6.44
C PRO A 177 13.21 -17.56 5.52
N GLY A 178 12.56 -18.68 5.87
CA GLY A 178 12.36 -19.79 4.95
C GLY A 178 11.18 -19.54 4.03
N GLY A 179 10.61 -20.59 3.43
CA GLY A 179 9.55 -20.37 2.44
C GLY A 179 8.37 -19.55 2.96
N ALA A 180 8.03 -18.51 2.21
CA ALA A 180 7.20 -17.42 2.72
C ALA A 180 5.80 -17.89 3.18
N LYS A 181 5.20 -18.84 2.47
CA LYS A 181 3.92 -19.44 2.88
C LYS A 181 4.05 -20.32 4.12
N SER A 182 5.16 -21.03 4.26
CA SER A 182 5.46 -21.83 5.45
C SER A 182 5.66 -20.94 6.68
N GLU A 183 6.27 -19.77 6.56
CA GLU A 183 6.38 -18.81 7.68
C GLU A 183 5.00 -18.33 8.15
N VAL A 184 4.09 -18.00 7.22
CA VAL A 184 2.70 -17.63 7.58
C VAL A 184 1.98 -18.78 8.27
N PHE A 185 2.05 -19.99 7.71
CA PHE A 185 1.43 -21.18 8.30
C PHE A 185 1.97 -21.44 9.72
N ASP A 186 3.30 -21.43 9.88
CA ASP A 186 3.95 -21.67 11.16
C ASP A 186 3.66 -20.56 12.16
N ALA A 187 3.49 -19.31 11.73
CA ALA A 187 3.09 -18.23 12.62
C ALA A 187 1.69 -18.47 13.20
N VAL A 188 0.75 -18.96 12.38
CA VAL A 188 -0.60 -19.33 12.84
C VAL A 188 -0.55 -20.54 13.78
N VAL A 189 0.26 -21.56 13.48
CA VAL A 189 0.48 -22.71 14.36
C VAL A 189 1.12 -22.26 15.67
N LYS A 190 2.26 -21.59 15.63
CA LYS A 190 3.03 -21.11 16.80
C LYS A 190 2.18 -20.28 17.77
N SER A 191 1.30 -19.45 17.22
CA SER A 191 0.40 -18.58 18.00
C SER A 191 -0.92 -19.25 18.42
N SER A 192 -1.14 -20.53 18.10
CA SER A 192 -2.35 -21.26 18.45
C SER A 192 -2.40 -21.65 19.94
N THR A 193 -3.55 -22.16 20.36
CA THR A 193 -3.80 -22.56 21.75
C THR A 193 -2.86 -23.68 22.19
N ASN A 194 -2.26 -23.55 23.38
CA ASN A 194 -1.39 -24.54 24.04
C ASN A 194 -0.07 -24.85 23.32
N LEU A 195 0.39 -23.96 22.41
CA LEU A 195 1.71 -24.06 21.77
C LEU A 195 2.68 -23.05 22.38
N SER A 196 3.30 -22.17 21.60
CA SER A 196 4.35 -21.26 22.12
C SER A 196 3.78 -20.27 23.14
N SER A 197 4.49 -20.10 24.25
CA SER A 197 4.23 -19.09 25.27
C SER A 197 5.38 -18.09 25.42
N ASP A 198 6.37 -18.11 24.51
CA ASP A 198 7.51 -17.21 24.54
C ASP A 198 7.21 -15.96 23.68
N PRO A 199 7.01 -14.78 24.29
CA PRO A 199 6.73 -13.55 23.56
C PRO A 199 7.90 -13.09 22.69
N VAL A 200 9.15 -13.28 23.13
CA VAL A 200 10.34 -12.81 22.39
C VAL A 200 10.50 -13.63 21.12
N ASP A 201 10.41 -14.95 21.21
CA ASP A 201 10.48 -15.86 20.07
C ASP A 201 9.34 -15.64 19.06
N MET A 202 8.16 -15.21 19.51
CA MET A 202 7.07 -14.78 18.61
C MET A 202 7.38 -13.44 17.93
N LEU A 203 7.96 -12.47 18.63
CA LEU A 203 8.37 -11.18 18.04
C LEU A 203 9.51 -11.34 17.04
N MET A 204 10.46 -12.27 17.26
CA MET A 204 11.47 -12.59 16.26
C MET A 204 10.86 -13.20 14.98
N HIS A 205 9.78 -13.97 15.12
CA HIS A 205 9.01 -14.47 13.97
C HIS A 205 8.25 -13.34 13.24
N VAL A 206 7.75 -12.32 13.97
CA VAL A 206 7.17 -11.12 13.35
C VAL A 206 8.20 -10.44 12.42
N LEU A 207 9.46 -10.31 12.84
CA LEU A 207 10.50 -9.72 12.00
C LEU A 207 10.81 -10.56 10.75
N ARG A 208 10.85 -11.91 10.89
CA ARG A 208 10.99 -12.84 9.73
C ARG A 208 9.87 -12.64 8.70
N LEU A 209 8.62 -12.55 9.16
CA LEU A 209 7.47 -12.26 8.30
C LEU A 209 7.56 -10.87 7.66
N GLY A 210 8.08 -9.87 8.38
CA GLY A 210 8.39 -8.55 7.84
C GLY A 210 9.38 -8.63 6.67
N ILE A 211 10.48 -9.39 6.80
CA ILE A 211 11.47 -9.57 5.72
C ILE A 211 10.83 -10.25 4.49
N ALA A 212 10.07 -11.32 4.70
CA ALA A 212 9.36 -12.00 3.61
C ALA A 212 8.36 -11.06 2.92
N THR A 213 7.61 -10.28 3.70
CA THR A 213 6.67 -9.28 3.18
C THR A 213 7.40 -8.23 2.34
N GLY A 214 8.45 -7.62 2.89
CA GLY A 214 9.15 -6.53 2.24
C GLY A 214 9.84 -6.92 0.93
N ILE A 215 10.60 -8.02 0.96
CA ILE A 215 11.41 -8.42 -0.19
C ILE A 215 10.55 -9.07 -1.28
N TYR A 216 9.61 -9.95 -0.90
CA TYR A 216 8.78 -10.68 -1.87
C TYR A 216 7.47 -9.95 -2.13
N GLY A 217 6.69 -9.75 -1.07
CA GLY A 217 5.36 -9.15 -1.15
C GLY A 217 5.35 -7.73 -1.71
N LEU A 218 6.39 -6.93 -1.46
CA LEU A 218 6.49 -5.53 -1.90
C LEU A 218 7.49 -5.36 -3.04
N ALA A 219 8.79 -5.50 -2.79
CA ALA A 219 9.83 -5.15 -3.78
C ALA A 219 9.73 -6.03 -5.04
N LEU A 220 9.63 -7.35 -4.88
CA LEU A 220 9.53 -8.27 -6.01
C LEU A 220 8.19 -8.13 -6.75
N THR A 221 7.06 -7.97 -6.05
CA THR A 221 5.78 -7.66 -6.71
C THR A 221 5.89 -6.44 -7.63
N ASN A 222 6.52 -5.34 -7.18
CA ASN A 222 6.72 -4.18 -8.03
C ASN A 222 7.52 -4.52 -9.29
N LYS A 223 8.62 -5.28 -9.14
CA LYS A 223 9.45 -5.68 -10.29
C LYS A 223 8.70 -6.58 -11.26
N LEU A 224 7.91 -7.54 -10.77
CA LEU A 224 7.08 -8.39 -11.62
C LEU A 224 6.03 -7.56 -12.37
N ASN A 225 5.38 -6.61 -11.69
CA ASN A 225 4.42 -5.70 -12.32
C ASN A 225 5.09 -4.78 -13.34
N ASP A 226 6.30 -4.27 -13.07
CA ASP A 226 7.08 -3.46 -14.03
C ASP A 226 7.37 -4.25 -15.30
N ILE A 227 7.77 -5.52 -15.18
CA ILE A 227 8.00 -6.41 -16.32
C ILE A 227 6.71 -6.61 -17.15
N MET A 228 5.58 -6.84 -16.49
CA MET A 228 4.31 -7.13 -17.18
C MET A 228 3.61 -5.88 -17.74
N MET A 229 3.67 -4.77 -17.02
CA MET A 229 2.84 -3.57 -17.27
C MET A 229 3.64 -2.36 -17.76
N GLY A 230 4.96 -2.44 -17.74
CA GLY A 230 5.88 -1.35 -18.11
C GLY A 230 6.31 -0.54 -16.90
N GLU A 231 7.54 -0.03 -16.91
CA GLU A 231 8.07 0.77 -15.81
C GLU A 231 7.29 2.08 -15.58
N PRO A 232 7.18 2.57 -14.33
CA PRO A 232 6.69 3.91 -14.04
C PRO A 232 7.49 5.01 -14.75
N VAL A 233 6.80 5.99 -15.33
CA VAL A 233 7.40 7.14 -16.03
C VAL A 233 6.92 8.44 -15.41
N LEU A 234 7.86 9.33 -15.07
CA LEU A 234 7.57 10.60 -14.41
C LEU A 234 6.64 11.46 -15.29
N ARG A 235 5.48 11.85 -14.76
CA ARG A 235 4.47 12.63 -15.48
C ARG A 235 3.57 13.44 -14.54
N SER A 236 2.88 14.43 -15.09
CA SER A 236 1.77 15.11 -14.41
C SER A 236 0.45 14.40 -14.73
N ALA A 237 -0.47 14.40 -13.78
CA ALA A 237 -1.81 13.87 -14.01
C ALA A 237 -2.87 14.47 -13.07
N ALA A 238 -4.11 14.46 -13.54
CA ALA A 238 -5.26 14.86 -12.75
C ALA A 238 -5.65 13.78 -11.73
N VAL A 239 -6.15 14.22 -10.57
CA VAL A 239 -6.57 13.38 -9.45
C VAL A 239 -7.90 13.87 -8.86
N GLY A 240 -8.57 13.03 -8.08
CA GLY A 240 -9.86 13.33 -7.46
C GLY A 240 -11.05 13.16 -8.41
N PHE A 241 -12.24 13.62 -8.03
CA PHE A 241 -13.47 13.28 -8.76
C PHE A 241 -13.56 13.91 -10.15
N ARG A 242 -12.79 14.97 -10.40
CA ARG A 242 -12.69 15.63 -11.72
C ARG A 242 -12.28 14.71 -12.86
N VAL A 243 -11.63 13.57 -12.57
CA VAL A 243 -11.21 12.62 -13.61
C VAL A 243 -12.39 11.79 -14.14
N ILE A 244 -13.54 11.81 -13.46
CA ILE A 244 -14.72 11.02 -13.83
C ILE A 244 -15.54 11.80 -14.86
N ASP A 245 -15.55 11.32 -16.11
CA ASP A 245 -16.43 11.84 -17.16
C ASP A 245 -17.70 10.97 -17.26
N PRO A 246 -18.90 11.50 -16.95
CA PRO A 246 -20.15 10.72 -16.99
C PRO A 246 -20.60 10.32 -18.40
N ASP A 247 -20.05 10.93 -19.45
CA ASP A 247 -20.33 10.58 -20.85
C ASP A 247 -19.58 9.32 -21.31
N TYR A 248 -18.69 8.78 -20.47
CA TYR A 248 -18.03 7.48 -20.66
C TYR A 248 -18.69 6.40 -19.81
N ILE A 249 -18.46 5.14 -20.19
CA ILE A 249 -18.73 3.98 -19.34
C ILE A 249 -17.57 3.86 -18.34
N ASN A 250 -17.82 4.17 -17.08
CA ASN A 250 -16.78 4.22 -16.05
C ASN A 250 -16.69 2.90 -15.30
N ILE A 251 -15.55 2.22 -15.44
CA ILE A 251 -15.22 0.99 -14.70
C ILE A 251 -14.23 1.36 -13.60
N MET A 252 -14.57 1.08 -12.34
CA MET A 252 -13.72 1.34 -11.19
C MET A 252 -13.00 0.05 -10.75
N PRO A 253 -11.72 -0.14 -11.10
CA PRO A 253 -10.89 -1.14 -10.46
C PRO A 253 -10.61 -0.78 -8.99
N THR A 254 -10.63 -1.77 -8.11
CA THR A 254 -10.28 -1.64 -6.69
C THR A 254 -9.51 -2.86 -6.19
N GLY A 255 -8.49 -2.62 -5.36
CA GLY A 255 -7.58 -3.65 -4.85
C GLY A 255 -6.09 -3.29 -4.92
N HIS A 256 -5.22 -4.29 -5.14
CA HIS A 256 -3.76 -4.29 -5.16
C HIS A 256 -3.09 -5.03 -6.35
N GLN A 257 -3.77 -5.92 -7.09
CA GLN A 257 -3.17 -6.72 -8.17
C GLN A 257 -3.43 -6.17 -9.58
N GLN A 258 -2.53 -6.50 -10.51
CA GLN A 258 -2.64 -6.17 -11.94
C GLN A 258 -3.11 -7.34 -12.82
N SER A 259 -3.54 -8.44 -12.22
CA SER A 259 -3.69 -9.75 -12.88
C SER A 259 -4.56 -9.73 -14.13
N LEU A 260 -5.72 -9.10 -14.09
CA LEU A 260 -6.61 -9.00 -15.26
C LEU A 260 -6.41 -7.71 -16.07
N PHE A 261 -5.83 -6.70 -15.42
CA PHE A 261 -6.00 -5.32 -15.80
C PHE A 261 -5.18 -4.93 -17.03
N GLY A 262 -4.04 -5.59 -17.30
CA GLY A 262 -3.33 -5.43 -18.56
C GLY A 262 -4.13 -5.88 -19.77
N VAL A 263 -4.80 -7.04 -19.67
CA VAL A 263 -5.68 -7.57 -20.73
C VAL A 263 -6.91 -6.69 -20.91
N LEU A 264 -7.56 -6.31 -19.80
CA LEU A 264 -8.72 -5.42 -19.86
C LEU A 264 -8.37 -4.07 -20.50
N LEU A 265 -7.25 -3.47 -20.10
CA LEU A 265 -6.78 -2.20 -20.65
C LEU A 265 -6.58 -2.26 -22.17
N LYS A 266 -5.87 -3.30 -22.67
CA LYS A 266 -5.70 -3.54 -24.11
C LYS A 266 -7.05 -3.68 -24.80
N ARG A 267 -7.92 -4.52 -24.26
CA ARG A 267 -9.24 -4.83 -24.84
C ARG A 267 -10.17 -3.63 -24.91
N LEU A 268 -10.10 -2.71 -23.95
CA LEU A 268 -10.89 -1.48 -23.94
C LEU A 268 -10.49 -0.50 -25.07
N GLY A 269 -9.27 -0.64 -25.62
CA GLY A 269 -8.77 0.15 -26.74
C GLY A 269 -9.18 -0.38 -28.12
N ASP A 270 -9.75 -1.57 -28.22
CA ASP A 270 -10.12 -2.19 -29.50
C ASP A 270 -11.33 -1.50 -30.16
N GLU A 271 -11.31 -1.42 -31.49
CA GLU A 271 -12.33 -0.69 -32.27
C GLU A 271 -13.75 -1.26 -32.14
N ASP A 272 -13.90 -2.58 -32.03
CA ASP A 272 -15.21 -3.20 -31.81
C ASP A 272 -15.77 -2.87 -30.41
N VAL A 273 -14.91 -2.75 -29.40
CA VAL A 273 -15.31 -2.34 -28.04
C VAL A 273 -15.66 -0.85 -27.99
N LYS A 274 -14.89 0.01 -28.66
CA LYS A 274 -15.26 1.43 -28.82
C LYS A 274 -16.63 1.58 -29.49
N LYS A 275 -16.89 0.79 -30.53
CA LYS A 275 -18.21 0.75 -31.20
C LYS A 275 -19.31 0.28 -30.25
N MET A 276 -19.08 -0.73 -29.42
CA MET A 276 -20.05 -1.17 -28.40
C MET A 276 -20.43 -0.05 -27.42
N ALA A 277 -19.47 0.77 -27.00
CA ALA A 277 -19.74 1.94 -26.14
C ALA A 277 -20.57 3.00 -26.88
N ALA A 278 -20.21 3.31 -28.14
CA ALA A 278 -20.94 4.28 -28.96
C ALA A 278 -22.41 3.85 -29.19
N GLU A 279 -22.64 2.56 -29.49
CA GLU A 279 -23.99 1.98 -29.60
C GLU A 279 -24.78 2.00 -28.28
N ALA A 280 -24.08 2.11 -27.14
CA ALA A 280 -24.69 2.33 -25.84
C ALA A 280 -25.00 3.80 -25.53
N GLY A 281 -24.54 4.73 -26.37
CA GLY A 281 -24.66 6.17 -26.15
C GLY A 281 -23.57 6.74 -25.24
N ALA A 282 -22.42 6.08 -25.14
CA ALA A 282 -21.24 6.59 -24.43
C ALA A 282 -20.13 6.98 -25.41
N LYS A 283 -19.23 7.88 -25.01
CA LYS A 283 -18.04 8.27 -25.79
C LYS A 283 -16.99 7.16 -25.89
N GLY A 284 -17.03 6.21 -24.96
CA GLY A 284 -16.05 5.13 -24.83
C GLY A 284 -16.08 4.53 -23.41
N PHE A 285 -14.99 3.88 -23.03
CA PHE A 285 -14.77 3.39 -21.67
C PHE A 285 -13.68 4.19 -20.97
N ARG A 286 -13.76 4.28 -19.64
CA ARG A 286 -12.69 4.79 -18.78
C ARG A 286 -12.48 3.87 -17.59
N LEU A 287 -11.21 3.66 -17.24
CA LEU A 287 -10.82 3.09 -15.95
C LEU A 287 -10.63 4.23 -14.94
N ILE A 288 -11.40 4.18 -13.86
CA ILE A 288 -11.35 5.15 -12.76
C ILE A 288 -10.59 4.52 -11.59
N GLY A 289 -9.33 4.89 -11.39
CA GLY A 289 -8.47 4.28 -10.40
C GLY A 289 -8.90 4.61 -8.97
N CYS A 290 -9.09 3.60 -8.13
CA CYS A 290 -9.31 3.78 -6.69
C CYS A 290 -8.41 2.83 -5.91
N THR A 291 -7.98 3.20 -4.71
CA THR A 291 -7.08 2.40 -3.85
C THR A 291 -5.74 2.06 -4.53
N CYS A 292 -5.02 1.04 -4.05
CA CYS A 292 -3.66 0.74 -4.50
C CYS A 292 -3.58 0.39 -6.00
N VAL A 293 -4.52 -0.39 -6.55
CA VAL A 293 -4.49 -0.73 -7.98
C VAL A 293 -4.63 0.50 -8.86
N GLY A 294 -5.48 1.46 -8.45
CA GLY A 294 -5.61 2.75 -9.12
C GLY A 294 -4.33 3.58 -9.05
N GLN A 295 -3.62 3.57 -7.92
CA GLN A 295 -2.32 4.24 -7.78
C GLN A 295 -1.22 3.59 -8.62
N ASP A 296 -1.21 2.26 -8.73
CA ASP A 296 -0.24 1.57 -9.58
C ASP A 296 -0.50 1.86 -11.08
N PHE A 297 -1.78 1.95 -11.49
CA PHE A 297 -2.13 2.49 -12.81
C PHE A 297 -1.68 3.94 -12.98
N GLN A 298 -1.86 4.77 -11.96
CA GLN A 298 -1.46 6.18 -11.97
C GLN A 298 0.05 6.37 -12.19
N LEU A 299 0.88 5.49 -11.62
CA LEU A 299 2.32 5.46 -11.89
C LEU A 299 2.66 5.08 -13.34
N ARG A 300 1.84 4.21 -13.93
CA ARG A 300 2.04 3.60 -15.25
C ARG A 300 1.17 4.24 -16.33
N GLY A 301 0.63 5.44 -16.08
CA GLY A 301 -0.35 6.05 -16.97
C GLY A 301 0.13 6.27 -18.41
N GLU A 302 1.45 6.38 -18.61
CA GLU A 302 2.10 6.38 -19.93
C GLU A 302 1.76 5.15 -20.78
N HIS A 303 1.53 4.00 -20.13
CA HIS A 303 1.24 2.72 -20.79
C HIS A 303 -0.27 2.43 -20.92
N ALA A 304 -1.10 3.41 -20.55
CA ALA A 304 -2.55 3.29 -20.39
C ALA A 304 -3.30 4.54 -20.87
N GLU A 305 -2.68 5.31 -21.77
CA GLU A 305 -3.24 6.55 -22.31
C GLU A 305 -4.63 6.29 -22.94
N GLU A 306 -5.47 7.33 -22.96
CA GLU A 306 -6.87 7.30 -23.42
C GLU A 306 -7.86 6.52 -22.54
N ILE A 307 -7.46 5.41 -21.92
CA ILE A 307 -8.38 4.54 -21.15
C ILE A 307 -8.33 4.84 -19.65
N PHE A 308 -7.15 4.94 -19.05
CA PHE A 308 -7.03 5.27 -17.64
C PHE A 308 -7.26 6.77 -17.42
N ALA A 309 -8.24 7.14 -16.59
CA ALA A 309 -8.63 8.53 -16.40
C ALA A 309 -7.82 9.23 -15.30
N GLY A 310 -7.47 8.51 -14.24
CA GLY A 310 -6.78 9.03 -13.07
C GLY A 310 -7.21 8.34 -11.79
N HIS A 311 -6.51 8.65 -10.69
CA HIS A 311 -6.81 8.15 -9.36
C HIS A 311 -7.75 9.09 -8.60
N VAL A 312 -8.83 8.55 -8.03
CA VAL A 312 -9.89 9.34 -7.37
C VAL A 312 -9.78 9.39 -5.85
N GLY A 313 -9.03 8.49 -5.23
CA GLY A 313 -8.82 8.48 -3.79
C GLY A 313 -8.70 7.09 -3.17
N ASN A 314 -8.48 7.09 -1.86
CA ASN A 314 -8.18 5.91 -1.06
C ASN A 314 -9.43 5.05 -0.70
N ASN A 315 -9.23 4.06 0.16
CA ASN A 315 -10.25 3.12 0.62
C ASN A 315 -11.52 3.77 1.19
N PHE A 316 -11.41 4.87 1.93
CA PHE A 316 -12.58 5.56 2.50
C PHE A 316 -13.23 6.56 1.55
N THR A 317 -12.55 6.93 0.47
CA THR A 317 -13.10 7.75 -0.61
C THR A 317 -14.02 6.93 -1.53
N SER A 318 -13.80 5.62 -1.65
CA SER A 318 -14.52 4.70 -2.57
C SER A 318 -16.05 4.76 -2.49
N GLU A 319 -16.64 4.83 -1.28
CA GLU A 319 -18.09 4.94 -1.10
C GLU A 319 -18.65 6.25 -1.68
N ALA A 320 -17.90 7.36 -1.53
CA ALA A 320 -18.29 8.65 -2.10
C ALA A 320 -18.13 8.66 -3.63
N VAL A 321 -17.12 7.97 -4.17
CA VAL A 321 -16.94 7.82 -5.63
C VAL A 321 -18.16 7.17 -6.27
N LEU A 322 -18.69 6.07 -5.70
CA LEU A 322 -19.94 5.46 -6.17
C LEU A 322 -21.13 6.41 -6.03
N ALA A 323 -21.13 7.23 -4.97
CA ALA A 323 -22.21 8.18 -4.69
C ALA A 323 -22.30 9.34 -5.69
N THR A 324 -21.30 9.51 -6.56
CA THR A 324 -21.39 10.40 -7.74
C THR A 324 -22.42 9.92 -8.75
N GLY A 325 -22.79 8.64 -8.71
CA GLY A 325 -23.66 8.01 -9.70
C GLY A 325 -22.97 7.76 -11.05
N ALA A 326 -21.73 8.20 -11.26
CA ALA A 326 -21.06 8.10 -12.55
C ALA A 326 -20.28 6.79 -12.78
N ILE A 327 -20.04 5.97 -11.74
CA ILE A 327 -19.41 4.65 -11.87
C ILE A 327 -20.42 3.60 -12.31
N ASP A 328 -20.13 2.87 -13.37
CA ASP A 328 -21.02 1.88 -13.98
C ASP A 328 -20.72 0.44 -13.55
N LEU A 329 -19.46 0.13 -13.27
CA LEU A 329 -19.07 -1.19 -12.82
C LEU A 329 -17.91 -1.09 -11.84
N VAL A 330 -17.98 -1.86 -10.74
CA VAL A 330 -16.83 -2.08 -9.86
C VAL A 330 -16.24 -3.44 -10.15
N VAL A 331 -14.93 -3.49 -10.41
CA VAL A 331 -14.16 -4.73 -10.53
C VAL A 331 -13.23 -4.82 -9.34
N SER A 332 -13.58 -5.68 -8.38
CA SER A 332 -12.80 -5.93 -7.17
C SER A 332 -11.92 -7.14 -7.37
N GLU A 333 -10.62 -6.99 -7.13
CA GLU A 333 -9.69 -8.11 -7.21
C GLU A 333 -9.22 -8.56 -5.82
N PHE A 334 -8.50 -7.73 -5.06
CA PHE A 334 -7.84 -8.14 -3.83
C PHE A 334 -7.66 -7.00 -2.82
N ASN A 335 -8.24 -7.21 -1.64
CA ASN A 335 -8.29 -6.32 -0.48
C ASN A 335 -8.79 -4.87 -0.75
N CYS A 336 -8.94 -4.05 0.30
CA CYS A 336 -9.33 -2.62 0.28
C CYS A 336 -10.69 -2.26 -0.34
N THR A 337 -11.43 -3.21 -0.90
CA THR A 337 -12.87 -3.07 -1.18
C THR A 337 -13.66 -3.30 0.09
N ILE A 338 -14.04 -2.23 0.80
CA ILE A 338 -14.70 -2.34 2.10
C ILE A 338 -16.15 -2.87 1.97
N PRO A 339 -16.66 -3.68 2.93
CA PRO A 339 -18.03 -4.19 2.86
C PRO A 339 -19.13 -3.12 2.82
N GLY A 340 -18.86 -1.91 3.34
CA GLY A 340 -19.79 -0.78 3.25
C GLY A 340 -20.16 -0.42 1.81
N LEU A 341 -19.26 -0.67 0.86
CA LEU A 341 -19.46 -0.42 -0.57
C LEU A 341 -20.65 -1.20 -1.15
N GLU A 342 -20.99 -2.36 -0.58
CA GLU A 342 -22.14 -3.20 -0.98
C GLU A 342 -23.45 -2.40 -0.96
N THR A 343 -23.71 -1.72 0.15
CA THR A 343 -24.95 -0.93 0.34
C THR A 343 -25.02 0.29 -0.57
N VAL A 344 -23.87 0.91 -0.85
CA VAL A 344 -23.79 2.05 -1.76
C VAL A 344 -24.02 1.60 -3.20
N ALA A 345 -23.41 0.49 -3.61
CA ALA A 345 -23.59 -0.06 -4.95
C ALA A 345 -25.06 -0.41 -5.24
N ASP A 346 -25.75 -1.05 -4.30
CA ASP A 346 -27.18 -1.36 -4.43
C ASP A 346 -28.01 -0.08 -4.64
N LYS A 347 -27.75 0.95 -3.82
CA LYS A 347 -28.46 2.24 -3.91
C LYS A 347 -28.25 2.94 -5.24
N TYR A 348 -27.04 2.90 -5.79
CA TYR A 348 -26.69 3.52 -7.06
C TYR A 348 -26.79 2.57 -8.25
N MET A 349 -27.40 1.38 -8.06
CA MET A 349 -27.56 0.32 -9.06
C MET A 349 -26.25 -0.08 -9.76
N VAL A 350 -25.11 0.07 -9.08
CA VAL A 350 -23.79 -0.25 -9.61
C VAL A 350 -23.54 -1.73 -9.46
N LYS A 351 -23.23 -2.41 -10.56
CA LYS A 351 -22.87 -3.83 -10.52
C LYS A 351 -21.46 -3.99 -9.94
N GLN A 352 -21.26 -5.02 -9.13
CA GLN A 352 -19.95 -5.40 -8.61
C GLN A 352 -19.56 -6.78 -9.11
N ILE A 353 -18.31 -6.93 -9.53
CA ILE A 353 -17.70 -8.20 -9.93
C ILE A 353 -16.44 -8.39 -9.12
N CYS A 354 -16.40 -9.46 -8.32
CA CYS A 354 -15.18 -9.97 -7.72
C CYS A 354 -14.49 -10.91 -8.71
N ILE A 355 -13.16 -10.83 -8.81
CA ILE A 355 -12.38 -11.75 -9.64
C ILE A 355 -11.50 -12.72 -8.84
N ASP A 356 -11.48 -12.58 -7.52
CA ASP A 356 -10.82 -13.47 -6.59
C ASP A 356 -11.82 -13.93 -5.50
N ASP A 357 -11.83 -15.21 -5.17
CA ASP A 357 -12.79 -15.77 -4.22
C ASP A 357 -12.49 -15.37 -2.78
N VAL A 358 -11.22 -15.10 -2.45
CA VAL A 358 -10.80 -14.62 -1.13
C VAL A 358 -11.35 -13.23 -0.79
N THR A 359 -11.87 -12.50 -1.79
CA THR A 359 -12.42 -11.15 -1.62
C THR A 359 -13.90 -11.01 -1.96
N LYS A 360 -14.58 -12.14 -2.20
CA LYS A 360 -15.99 -12.18 -2.58
C LYS A 360 -16.88 -11.35 -1.64
N LYS A 361 -17.64 -10.42 -2.23
CA LYS A 361 -18.68 -9.62 -1.54
C LYS A 361 -20.02 -10.32 -1.54
N ALA A 362 -20.88 -10.07 -0.56
CA ALA A 362 -22.12 -10.82 -0.40
C ALA A 362 -23.08 -10.60 -1.60
N ASN A 363 -23.17 -9.36 -2.09
CA ASN A 363 -24.03 -8.95 -3.19
C ASN A 363 -23.34 -8.81 -4.56
N ALA A 364 -22.04 -9.13 -4.69
CA ALA A 364 -21.32 -9.07 -5.96
C ALA A 364 -21.40 -10.39 -6.75
N ASP A 365 -21.17 -10.36 -8.06
CA ASP A 365 -20.89 -11.58 -8.83
C ASP A 365 -19.44 -12.04 -8.59
N LEU A 366 -19.16 -13.34 -8.77
CA LEU A 366 -17.79 -13.88 -8.83
C LEU A 366 -17.50 -14.35 -10.25
N ILE A 367 -16.43 -13.82 -10.85
CA ILE A 367 -15.84 -14.35 -12.08
C ILE A 367 -14.40 -14.71 -11.75
N GLN A 368 -14.18 -15.94 -11.30
CA GLN A 368 -12.86 -16.39 -10.87
C GLN A 368 -11.81 -16.15 -11.96
N TYR A 369 -10.81 -15.34 -11.64
CA TYR A 369 -9.69 -15.08 -12.52
C TYR A 369 -8.84 -16.33 -12.72
N SER A 370 -8.49 -16.57 -13.99
CA SER A 370 -7.38 -17.43 -14.36
C SER A 370 -6.67 -16.80 -15.56
N PRO A 371 -5.33 -16.79 -15.61
CA PRO A 371 -4.58 -16.17 -16.71
C PRO A 371 -4.99 -16.66 -18.10
N GLU A 372 -5.29 -17.96 -18.23
CA GLU A 372 -5.70 -18.59 -19.49
C GLU A 372 -7.07 -18.12 -20.00
N LYS A 373 -7.90 -17.57 -19.10
CA LYS A 373 -9.25 -17.07 -19.42
C LYS A 373 -9.32 -15.54 -19.35
N ALA A 374 -8.19 -14.85 -19.19
CA ALA A 374 -8.17 -13.41 -18.98
C ALA A 374 -8.94 -12.65 -20.07
N GLN A 375 -8.82 -13.06 -21.33
CA GLN A 375 -9.55 -12.46 -22.46
C GLN A 375 -11.07 -12.66 -22.36
N GLU A 376 -11.52 -13.88 -22.06
CA GLU A 376 -12.94 -14.20 -21.88
C GLU A 376 -13.54 -13.39 -20.71
N ILE A 377 -12.79 -13.26 -19.62
CA ILE A 377 -13.18 -12.50 -18.44
C ILE A 377 -13.27 -11.00 -18.76
N ALA A 378 -12.30 -10.45 -19.50
CA ALA A 378 -12.31 -9.06 -19.94
C ALA A 378 -13.54 -8.76 -20.82
N ASP A 379 -13.85 -9.62 -21.80
CA ASP A 379 -15.04 -9.49 -22.64
C ASP A 379 -16.34 -9.53 -21.83
N LYS A 380 -16.41 -10.39 -20.80
CA LYS A 380 -17.56 -10.46 -19.90
C LYS A 380 -17.70 -9.17 -19.09
N ILE A 381 -16.61 -8.66 -18.51
CA ILE A 381 -16.62 -7.38 -17.77
C ILE A 381 -17.10 -6.23 -18.64
N ILE A 382 -16.64 -6.13 -19.88
CA ILE A 382 -17.05 -5.09 -20.83
C ILE A 382 -18.55 -5.16 -21.12
N LYS A 383 -19.07 -6.35 -21.39
CA LYS A 383 -20.52 -6.55 -21.62
C LYS A 383 -21.35 -6.17 -20.40
N GLU A 384 -20.90 -6.55 -19.20
CA GLU A 384 -21.56 -6.22 -17.94
C GLU A 384 -21.52 -4.72 -17.65
N ALA A 385 -20.40 -4.04 -17.96
CA ALA A 385 -20.27 -2.59 -17.84
C ALA A 385 -21.25 -1.85 -18.77
N VAL A 386 -21.36 -2.28 -20.03
CA VAL A 386 -22.33 -1.72 -21.00
C VAL A 386 -23.77 -1.94 -20.55
N ALA A 387 -24.09 -3.15 -20.07
CA ALA A 387 -25.42 -3.46 -19.56
C ALA A 387 -25.77 -2.60 -18.34
N SER A 388 -24.82 -2.46 -17.41
CA SER A 388 -25.00 -1.62 -16.22
C SER A 388 -25.19 -0.15 -16.62
N TYR A 389 -24.33 0.41 -17.47
CA TYR A 389 -24.47 1.76 -18.01
C TYR A 389 -25.88 2.02 -18.56
N LYS A 390 -26.34 1.18 -19.52
CA LYS A 390 -27.67 1.31 -20.14
C LYS A 390 -28.80 1.25 -19.12
N SER A 391 -28.69 0.36 -18.12
CA SER A 391 -29.72 0.18 -17.10
C SER A 391 -29.80 1.34 -16.10
N ARG A 392 -28.68 2.04 -15.88
CA ARG A 392 -28.54 3.12 -14.89
C ARG A 392 -28.81 4.50 -15.46
N ARG A 393 -28.46 4.75 -16.73
CA ARG A 393 -28.69 6.05 -17.38
C ARG A 393 -30.20 6.37 -17.37
N GLY A 394 -30.55 7.54 -16.83
CA GLY A 394 -31.93 7.98 -16.62
C GLY A 394 -32.62 7.45 -15.36
N ARG A 395 -32.01 6.54 -14.59
CA ARG A 395 -32.55 6.03 -13.31
C ARG A 395 -31.74 6.48 -12.09
N VAL A 396 -30.45 6.77 -12.28
CA VAL A 396 -29.54 7.22 -11.24
C VAL A 396 -29.18 8.69 -11.49
N SER A 397 -29.20 9.51 -10.45
CA SER A 397 -28.73 10.89 -10.51
C SER A 397 -27.20 10.91 -10.58
N ILE A 398 -26.67 11.60 -11.58
CA ILE A 398 -25.24 11.85 -11.75
C ILE A 398 -24.92 13.22 -11.14
N ASP A 399 -23.96 13.25 -10.23
CA ASP A 399 -23.50 14.43 -9.49
C ASP A 399 -22.01 14.26 -9.20
N VAL A 400 -21.17 14.71 -10.14
CA VAL A 400 -19.71 14.64 -10.06
C VAL A 400 -19.17 16.04 -9.69
N PRO A 401 -18.58 16.21 -8.49
CA PRO A 401 -17.84 17.41 -8.11
C PRO A 401 -16.58 17.62 -8.98
N ALA A 402 -16.72 18.33 -10.10
CA ALA A 402 -15.61 18.61 -11.02
C ALA A 402 -14.50 19.49 -10.41
N ASP A 403 -14.79 20.16 -9.29
CA ASP A 403 -13.85 20.97 -8.53
C ASP A 403 -13.01 20.16 -7.52
N HIS A 404 -13.37 18.90 -7.25
CA HIS A 404 -12.62 18.04 -6.33
C HIS A 404 -11.31 17.51 -6.96
N GLY A 405 -10.22 17.53 -6.18
CA GLY A 405 -8.87 17.15 -6.58
C GLY A 405 -8.13 18.23 -7.38
N TYR A 406 -7.05 17.85 -8.05
CA TYR A 406 -6.10 18.78 -8.69
C TYR A 406 -5.78 18.34 -10.13
N GLU A 407 -5.53 19.29 -11.05
CA GLU A 407 -5.22 18.97 -12.45
C GLU A 407 -3.80 18.44 -12.65
N ASN A 408 -2.87 18.92 -11.82
CA ASN A 408 -1.45 18.65 -11.95
C ASN A 408 -0.92 18.09 -10.64
N SER A 409 -0.90 16.76 -10.53
CA SER A 409 -0.22 16.01 -9.47
C SER A 409 0.96 15.26 -10.08
N LEU A 410 2.15 15.36 -9.48
CA LEU A 410 3.32 14.62 -9.93
C LEU A 410 3.15 13.13 -9.59
N THR A 411 3.27 12.27 -10.59
CA THR A 411 3.20 10.82 -10.46
C THR A 411 4.30 10.14 -11.29
N GLY A 412 4.33 8.81 -11.25
CA GLY A 412 5.31 8.00 -11.96
C GLY A 412 6.68 8.01 -11.31
N VAL A 413 6.77 8.45 -10.05
CA VAL A 413 8.00 8.41 -9.26
C VAL A 413 8.22 6.97 -8.80
N SER A 414 9.41 6.45 -9.10
CA SER A 414 9.88 5.12 -8.72
C SER A 414 11.37 5.18 -8.41
N GLU A 415 11.92 4.07 -7.93
CA GLU A 415 13.36 3.91 -7.73
C GLU A 415 14.18 4.00 -9.03
N MET A 416 13.55 3.90 -10.20
CA MET A 416 14.22 4.06 -11.49
C MET A 416 14.00 5.45 -12.08
N SER A 417 12.74 5.90 -12.16
CA SER A 417 12.41 7.20 -12.75
C SER A 417 12.93 8.38 -11.93
N LEU A 418 12.98 8.28 -10.59
CA LEU A 418 13.62 9.29 -9.75
C LEU A 418 15.12 9.35 -10.01
N LYS A 419 15.79 8.19 -10.12
CA LYS A 419 17.22 8.11 -10.42
C LYS A 419 17.55 8.70 -11.79
N GLU A 420 16.72 8.42 -12.79
CA GLU A 420 16.85 8.99 -14.14
C GLU A 420 16.65 10.50 -14.16
N PHE A 421 15.62 10.98 -13.45
CA PHE A 421 15.38 12.41 -13.27
C PHE A 421 16.59 13.12 -12.63
N LEU A 422 17.31 12.45 -11.73
CA LEU A 422 18.54 12.93 -11.10
C LEU A 422 19.82 12.67 -11.94
N GLY A 423 19.69 12.32 -13.23
CA GLY A 423 20.85 12.14 -14.12
C GLY A 423 21.51 10.76 -14.04
N GLY A 424 20.76 9.73 -13.64
CA GLY A 424 21.22 8.33 -13.61
C GLY A 424 21.87 7.89 -12.30
N SER A 425 21.85 8.74 -11.26
CA SER A 425 22.41 8.44 -9.93
C SER A 425 21.67 9.23 -8.84
N TYR A 426 21.63 8.70 -7.62
CA TYR A 426 21.11 9.43 -6.45
C TYR A 426 22.09 10.47 -5.88
N LYS A 427 23.27 10.65 -6.49
CA LYS A 427 24.27 11.62 -6.01
C LYS A 427 23.70 13.03 -5.81
N PRO A 428 22.88 13.61 -6.72
CA PRO A 428 22.35 14.96 -6.49
C PRO A 428 21.44 15.04 -5.27
N LEU A 429 20.61 14.02 -5.01
CA LEU A 429 19.80 13.95 -3.80
C LEU A 429 20.68 13.86 -2.54
N MET A 430 21.73 13.03 -2.59
CA MET A 430 22.69 12.93 -1.49
C MET A 430 23.44 14.24 -1.23
N ASP A 431 23.83 14.98 -2.28
CA ASP A 431 24.51 16.27 -2.14
C ASP A 431 23.58 17.32 -1.51
N LEU A 432 22.29 17.31 -1.85
CA LEU A 432 21.27 18.15 -1.22
C LEU A 432 21.07 17.80 0.26
N VAL A 433 21.10 16.52 0.61
CA VAL A 433 21.06 16.08 2.01
C VAL A 433 22.35 16.49 2.73
N ALA A 434 23.52 16.20 2.17
CA ALA A 434 24.81 16.51 2.77
C ALA A 434 24.98 18.01 3.05
N SER A 435 24.59 18.86 2.10
CA SER A 435 24.63 20.33 2.24
C SER A 435 23.60 20.89 3.23
N GLY A 436 22.68 20.08 3.73
CA GLY A 436 21.59 20.51 4.61
C GLY A 436 20.46 21.24 3.89
N ARG A 437 20.52 21.34 2.55
CA ARG A 437 19.43 21.95 1.76
C ARG A 437 18.14 21.14 1.84
N ILE A 438 18.29 19.82 1.98
CA ILE A 438 17.26 18.91 2.46
C ILE A 438 17.78 18.36 3.79
N LYS A 439 17.06 18.51 4.90
CA LYS A 439 17.56 18.00 6.20
C LYS A 439 17.62 16.48 6.23
N GLY A 440 16.59 15.84 5.69
CA GLY A 440 16.45 14.40 5.61
C GLY A 440 15.23 14.03 4.78
N ILE A 441 14.89 12.74 4.76
CA ILE A 441 13.79 12.21 3.98
C ILE A 441 12.82 11.46 4.90
N ALA A 442 11.54 11.74 4.77
CA ALA A 442 10.48 11.03 5.48
C ALA A 442 9.66 10.17 4.51
N GLY A 443 9.57 8.87 4.80
CA GLY A 443 8.60 7.98 4.17
C GLY A 443 7.27 8.06 4.91
N ILE A 444 6.26 8.70 4.33
CA ILE A 444 4.90 8.75 4.89
C ILE A 444 4.04 7.75 4.12
N VAL A 445 3.70 6.62 4.74
CA VAL A 445 3.19 5.44 4.04
C VAL A 445 1.94 4.86 4.67
N GLY A 446 1.35 3.87 4.03
CA GLY A 446 0.33 3.01 4.61
C GLY A 446 -1.10 3.40 4.23
N CYS A 447 -2.02 3.09 5.13
CA CYS A 447 -3.46 3.25 4.93
C CYS A 447 -3.95 4.66 5.29
N SER A 448 -5.22 4.93 5.02
CA SER A 448 -5.99 5.94 5.76
C SER A 448 -6.77 5.26 6.88
N ASN A 449 -7.01 5.96 7.98
CA ASN A 449 -7.93 5.53 9.03
C ASN A 449 -8.77 6.70 9.54
N LEU A 450 -9.91 6.39 10.14
CA LEU A 450 -10.87 7.39 10.64
C LEU A 450 -10.72 7.70 12.14
N THR A 451 -9.82 7.01 12.84
CA THR A 451 -9.73 7.03 14.31
C THR A 451 -8.59 7.91 14.83
N ALA A 452 -7.54 8.11 14.04
CA ALA A 452 -6.46 9.04 14.31
C ALA A 452 -6.90 10.43 13.84
N ILE A 453 -7.70 11.11 14.65
CA ILE A 453 -8.25 12.47 14.49
C ILE A 453 -9.13 12.74 13.25
N GLY A 454 -9.25 11.83 12.29
CA GLY A 454 -10.17 11.94 11.15
C GLY A 454 -9.57 11.34 9.88
N HIS A 455 -10.32 11.29 8.78
CA HIS A 455 -9.84 10.81 7.49
C HIS A 455 -8.69 11.69 6.96
N ASP A 456 -7.50 11.14 6.81
CA ASP A 456 -6.30 11.81 6.29
C ASP A 456 -5.80 13.04 7.09
N VAL A 457 -6.51 13.45 8.15
CA VAL A 457 -6.19 14.65 8.96
C VAL A 457 -4.78 14.56 9.53
N PHE A 458 -4.44 13.47 10.22
CA PHE A 458 -3.09 13.33 10.79
C PHE A 458 -2.03 13.30 9.68
N THR A 459 -2.31 12.55 8.62
CA THR A 459 -1.39 12.34 7.49
C THR A 459 -1.03 13.66 6.81
N VAL A 460 -2.05 14.47 6.48
CA VAL A 460 -1.89 15.77 5.82
C VAL A 460 -1.15 16.75 6.72
N GLU A 461 -1.55 16.87 7.98
CA GLU A 461 -0.95 17.84 8.89
C GLU A 461 0.50 17.46 9.28
N LEU A 462 0.79 16.17 9.49
CA LEU A 462 2.16 15.70 9.70
C LEU A 462 3.04 15.99 8.49
N THR A 463 2.52 15.76 7.27
CA THR A 463 3.26 16.03 6.03
C THR A 463 3.59 17.50 5.90
N LYS A 464 2.63 18.40 6.16
CA LYS A 464 2.84 19.86 6.17
C LYS A 464 3.92 20.27 7.18
N GLU A 465 3.88 19.72 8.39
CA GLU A 465 4.90 20.00 9.41
C GLU A 465 6.30 19.58 8.97
N LEU A 466 6.44 18.42 8.33
CA LEU A 466 7.74 17.91 7.87
C LEU A 466 8.31 18.73 6.70
N ILE A 467 7.51 19.01 5.67
CA ILE A 467 8.01 19.80 4.51
C ILE A 467 8.36 21.24 4.93
N LYS A 468 7.63 21.82 5.89
CA LYS A 468 7.95 23.13 6.49
C LYS A 468 9.31 23.14 7.20
N ARG A 469 9.81 21.98 7.62
CA ARG A 469 11.10 21.79 8.28
C ARG A 469 12.21 21.40 7.30
N ASP A 470 12.00 21.59 5.99
CA ASP A 470 12.95 21.21 4.93
C ASP A 470 13.23 19.70 4.84
N ILE A 471 12.25 18.87 5.21
CA ILE A 471 12.32 17.41 5.07
C ILE A 471 11.53 17.01 3.83
N LEU A 472 12.19 16.34 2.88
CA LEU A 472 11.54 15.83 1.67
C LEU A 472 10.65 14.64 2.05
N VAL A 473 9.41 14.61 1.53
CA VAL A 473 8.48 13.50 1.79
C VAL A 473 8.36 12.59 0.58
N LEU A 474 8.52 11.29 0.80
CA LEU A 474 8.19 10.25 -0.17
C LEU A 474 6.96 9.50 0.35
N SER A 475 5.90 9.41 -0.46
CA SER A 475 4.62 8.83 -0.04
C SER A 475 4.25 7.59 -0.83
N ALA A 476 3.70 6.58 -0.15
CA ALA A 476 3.19 5.35 -0.76
C ALA A 476 1.90 4.86 -0.06
N GLY A 477 1.03 4.18 -0.81
CA GLY A 477 -0.24 3.65 -0.31
C GLY A 477 -1.38 4.65 -0.30
N CYS A 478 -2.45 4.34 0.43
CA CYS A 478 -3.62 5.21 0.57
C CYS A 478 -3.27 6.63 1.03
N THR A 479 -2.17 6.77 1.78
CA THR A 479 -1.56 8.05 2.12
C THR A 479 -1.34 8.93 0.89
N SER A 480 -0.77 8.40 -0.20
CA SER A 480 -0.58 9.18 -1.43
C SER A 480 -1.89 9.68 -2.02
N GLY A 481 -2.95 8.85 -1.96
CA GLY A 481 -4.28 9.22 -2.45
C GLY A 481 -4.92 10.35 -1.65
N GLY A 482 -4.74 10.35 -0.33
CA GLY A 482 -5.19 11.45 0.52
C GLY A 482 -4.39 12.74 0.29
N LEU A 483 -3.07 12.61 0.20
CA LEU A 483 -2.17 13.75 0.00
C LEU A 483 -2.35 14.43 -1.35
N GLU A 484 -2.55 13.68 -2.44
CA GLU A 484 -2.80 14.25 -3.77
C GLU A 484 -4.17 14.91 -3.88
N ASN A 485 -5.22 14.32 -3.29
CA ASN A 485 -6.55 14.94 -3.23
C ASN A 485 -6.56 16.21 -2.36
N CYS A 486 -5.60 16.35 -1.43
CA CYS A 486 -5.35 17.57 -0.64
C CYS A 486 -4.32 18.52 -1.28
N GLY A 487 -3.79 18.21 -2.48
CA GLY A 487 -2.94 19.11 -3.26
C GLY A 487 -1.46 19.10 -2.89
N LEU A 488 -1.03 18.24 -1.97
CA LEU A 488 0.35 18.22 -1.48
C LEU A 488 1.37 17.69 -2.52
N MET A 489 0.88 17.07 -3.58
CA MET A 489 1.67 16.54 -4.70
C MET A 489 1.57 17.41 -5.96
N SER A 490 0.91 18.57 -5.86
CA SER A 490 0.84 19.58 -6.93
C SER A 490 1.99 20.58 -6.84
N PRO A 491 2.37 21.25 -7.95
CA PRO A 491 3.44 22.24 -7.95
C PRO A 491 3.30 23.33 -6.87
N ASP A 492 2.07 23.79 -6.62
CA ASP A 492 1.78 24.85 -5.65
C ASP A 492 2.07 24.45 -4.19
N ALA A 493 2.16 23.16 -3.89
CA ALA A 493 2.52 22.67 -2.55
C ALA A 493 3.91 23.13 -2.10
N VAL A 494 4.76 23.56 -3.04
CA VAL A 494 6.07 24.13 -2.74
C VAL A 494 5.99 25.32 -1.80
N GLU A 495 4.87 26.05 -1.77
CA GLU A 495 4.68 27.19 -0.87
C GLU A 495 4.56 26.80 0.60
N LEU A 496 4.18 25.55 0.88
CA LEU A 496 4.05 24.99 2.22
C LEU A 496 5.38 24.50 2.79
N ALA A 497 6.41 24.35 1.95
CA ALA A 497 7.74 23.92 2.36
C ALA A 497 8.54 25.04 3.03
N GLY A 498 9.53 24.64 3.83
CA GLY A 498 10.55 25.55 4.37
C GLY A 498 11.37 26.17 3.24
N ASP A 499 12.02 27.31 3.50
CA ASP A 499 12.67 28.12 2.46
C ASP A 499 13.70 27.32 1.65
N SER A 500 14.45 26.42 2.31
CA SER A 500 15.49 25.65 1.64
C SER A 500 14.90 24.56 0.73
N LEU A 501 13.93 23.79 1.22
CA LEU A 501 13.26 22.77 0.40
C LEU A 501 12.44 23.42 -0.71
N LYS A 502 11.81 24.56 -0.45
CA LYS A 502 11.10 25.38 -1.45
C LYS A 502 12.03 25.75 -2.62
N ASP A 503 13.22 26.26 -2.33
CA ASP A 503 14.21 26.61 -3.37
C ASP A 503 14.67 25.39 -4.17
N VAL A 504 14.89 24.25 -3.50
CA VAL A 504 15.25 22.99 -4.18
C VAL A 504 14.13 22.55 -5.11
N CYS A 505 12.91 22.44 -4.60
CA CYS A 505 11.73 22.03 -5.35
C CYS A 505 11.46 22.93 -6.56
N ARG A 506 11.56 24.26 -6.40
CA ARG A 506 11.44 25.22 -7.52
C ARG A 506 12.53 25.03 -8.57
N SER A 507 13.78 24.80 -8.15
CA SER A 507 14.89 24.60 -9.07
C SER A 507 14.76 23.32 -9.90
N LEU A 508 14.14 22.29 -9.32
CA LEU A 508 13.91 20.99 -9.96
C LEU A 508 12.54 20.88 -10.64
N GLY A 509 11.62 21.82 -10.40
CA GLY A 509 10.26 21.76 -10.92
C GLY A 509 9.43 20.61 -10.33
N ILE A 510 9.66 20.25 -9.06
CA ILE A 510 8.98 19.14 -8.36
C ILE A 510 8.24 19.64 -7.11
N PRO A 511 7.16 18.99 -6.67
CA PRO A 511 6.55 19.23 -5.36
C PRO A 511 7.45 18.72 -4.21
N PRO A 512 7.23 19.17 -2.97
CA PRO A 512 7.96 18.70 -1.78
C PRO A 512 7.51 17.31 -1.30
N VAL A 513 6.44 16.75 -1.88
CA VAL A 513 5.90 15.42 -1.60
C VAL A 513 5.88 14.61 -2.89
N LEU A 514 6.62 13.51 -2.94
CA LEU A 514 6.75 12.67 -4.12
C LEU A 514 5.87 11.42 -4.03
N ASN A 515 5.02 11.20 -5.04
CA ASN A 515 4.10 10.08 -5.11
C ASN A 515 4.79 8.81 -5.64
N PHE A 516 5.14 7.88 -4.76
CA PHE A 516 5.66 6.56 -5.13
C PHE A 516 4.57 5.54 -5.45
N GLY A 517 3.28 5.90 -5.32
CA GLY A 517 2.14 5.07 -5.74
C GLY A 517 1.58 4.15 -4.64
N PRO A 518 1.30 2.86 -4.93
CA PRO A 518 0.52 1.96 -4.07
C PRO A 518 1.23 1.54 -2.77
N CYS A 519 0.54 0.83 -1.85
CA CYS A 519 1.18 0.28 -0.64
C CYS A 519 2.38 -0.61 -0.99
N LEU A 520 2.28 -1.36 -2.10
CA LEU A 520 3.38 -2.15 -2.65
C LEU A 520 4.65 -1.32 -2.84
N ALA A 521 4.53 -0.03 -3.17
CA ALA A 521 5.67 0.85 -3.42
C ALA A 521 6.51 1.19 -2.17
N ILE A 522 6.10 0.76 -0.97
CA ILE A 522 7.00 0.71 0.19
C ILE A 522 8.29 -0.08 -0.16
N GLY A 523 8.18 -1.14 -0.99
CA GLY A 523 9.35 -1.84 -1.52
C GLY A 523 10.23 -0.97 -2.43
N ARG A 524 9.67 0.04 -3.12
CA ARG A 524 10.46 1.00 -3.90
C ARG A 524 11.20 1.99 -3.00
N LEU A 525 10.55 2.45 -1.92
CA LEU A 525 11.21 3.28 -0.91
C LEU A 525 12.38 2.55 -0.26
N GLU A 526 12.24 1.25 0.01
CA GLU A 526 13.33 0.41 0.47
C GLU A 526 14.46 0.33 -0.56
N MET A 527 14.17 0.11 -1.85
CA MET A 527 15.20 0.09 -2.89
C MET A 527 15.96 1.43 -3.01
N VAL A 528 15.27 2.57 -2.85
CA VAL A 528 15.92 3.89 -2.78
C VAL A 528 16.84 3.97 -1.55
N ALA A 529 16.35 3.59 -0.36
CA ALA A 529 17.14 3.61 0.87
C ALA A 529 18.36 2.68 0.78
N ALA A 530 18.19 1.50 0.19
CA ALA A 530 19.26 0.52 -0.02
C ALA A 530 20.35 1.08 -0.94
N GLU A 531 19.98 1.72 -2.05
CA GLU A 531 20.97 2.29 -2.97
C GLU A 531 21.70 3.49 -2.35
N LEU A 532 21.00 4.35 -1.61
CA LEU A 532 21.62 5.45 -0.86
C LEU A 532 22.64 4.94 0.18
N ALA A 533 22.28 3.90 0.92
CA ALA A 533 23.16 3.25 1.90
C ALA A 533 24.39 2.64 1.22
N GLN A 534 24.19 1.93 0.10
CA GLN A 534 25.26 1.33 -0.69
C GLN A 534 26.23 2.38 -1.22
N MET A 535 25.74 3.51 -1.75
CA MET A 535 26.59 4.59 -2.26
C MET A 535 27.48 5.23 -1.17
N LEU A 536 27.02 5.23 0.08
CA LEU A 536 27.76 5.71 1.24
C LEU A 536 28.60 4.63 1.93
N ASN A 537 28.48 3.37 1.51
CA ASN A 537 29.05 2.20 2.19
C ASN A 537 28.70 2.17 3.69
N ILE A 538 27.43 2.45 4.01
CA ILE A 538 26.86 2.39 5.35
C ILE A 538 25.62 1.50 5.33
N ASP A 539 25.05 1.27 6.51
CA ASP A 539 23.80 0.56 6.65
C ASP A 539 22.58 1.51 6.63
N ILE A 540 21.41 0.99 6.26
CA ILE A 540 20.14 1.75 6.17
C ILE A 540 19.81 2.52 7.47
N PRO A 541 19.95 1.94 8.68
CA PRO A 541 19.64 2.66 9.94
C PRO A 541 20.48 3.92 10.18
N GLN A 542 21.60 4.08 9.47
CA GLN A 542 22.48 5.23 9.61
C GLN A 542 22.06 6.41 8.73
N LEU A 543 21.23 6.18 7.70
CA LEU A 543 20.73 7.24 6.83
C LEU A 543 19.76 8.16 7.58
N PRO A 544 19.73 9.48 7.30
CA PRO A 544 18.78 10.45 7.87
C PRO A 544 17.36 10.27 7.29
N LEU A 545 16.81 9.08 7.49
CA LEU A 545 15.50 8.62 7.06
C LEU A 545 14.60 8.36 8.26
N VAL A 546 13.32 8.64 8.11
CA VAL A 546 12.28 8.25 9.06
C VAL A 546 11.08 7.66 8.33
N LEU A 547 10.38 6.72 8.97
CA LEU A 547 9.12 6.18 8.46
C LEU A 547 7.97 6.58 9.37
N SER A 548 6.82 6.85 8.77
CA SER A 548 5.58 7.11 9.47
C SER A 548 4.43 6.45 8.73
N ALA A 549 3.66 5.63 9.42
CA ALA A 549 2.34 5.17 8.98
C ALA A 549 1.31 5.76 9.95
N PRO A 550 1.08 7.09 9.89
CA PRO A 550 0.38 7.82 10.94
C PRO A 550 -1.04 7.28 11.12
N GLN A 551 -1.68 6.87 10.03
CA GLN A 551 -3.04 6.38 10.03
C GLN A 551 -3.16 4.94 9.50
N TRP A 552 -2.23 4.06 9.91
CA TRP A 552 -2.34 2.62 9.65
C TRP A 552 -3.73 2.07 10.02
N LEU A 553 -4.20 1.07 9.27
CA LEU A 553 -5.58 0.56 9.39
C LEU A 553 -5.65 -0.95 9.60
N GLU A 554 -4.93 -1.70 8.77
CA GLU A 554 -5.18 -3.13 8.59
C GLU A 554 -3.93 -3.99 8.84
N GLU A 555 -4.12 -5.30 8.80
CA GLU A 555 -3.09 -6.31 9.08
C GLU A 555 -1.89 -6.20 8.13
N GLN A 556 -2.11 -5.83 6.86
CA GLN A 556 -1.02 -5.55 5.90
C GLN A 556 -0.08 -4.45 6.39
N ALA A 557 -0.63 -3.36 6.95
CA ALA A 557 0.20 -2.28 7.50
C ALA A 557 1.02 -2.73 8.73
N LEU A 558 0.58 -3.75 9.46
CA LEU A 558 1.39 -4.36 10.54
C LEU A 558 2.55 -5.18 9.98
N ALA A 559 2.35 -5.87 8.86
CA ALA A 559 3.43 -6.59 8.15
C ALA A 559 4.44 -5.62 7.52
N ASP A 560 3.97 -4.51 6.93
CA ASP A 560 4.83 -3.41 6.47
C ASP A 560 5.62 -2.79 7.63
N GLY A 561 4.96 -2.58 8.76
CA GLY A 561 5.60 -2.08 9.97
C GLY A 561 6.68 -3.04 10.49
N ALA A 562 6.40 -4.34 10.52
CA ALA A 562 7.39 -5.36 10.87
C ALA A 562 8.59 -5.34 9.92
N PHE A 563 8.38 -5.09 8.63
CA PHE A 563 9.46 -4.92 7.66
C PHE A 563 10.31 -3.67 7.95
N GLY A 564 9.69 -2.51 8.16
CA GLY A 564 10.40 -1.28 8.53
C GLY A 564 11.25 -1.44 9.80
N LEU A 565 10.71 -2.15 10.79
CA LEU A 565 11.44 -2.50 12.01
C LEU A 565 12.59 -3.49 11.77
N ALA A 566 12.41 -4.48 10.88
CA ALA A 566 13.48 -5.42 10.48
C ALA A 566 14.60 -4.74 9.68
N LEU A 567 14.27 -3.76 8.82
CA LEU A 567 15.23 -2.90 8.12
C LEU A 567 16.04 -2.03 9.08
N GLY A 568 15.55 -1.83 10.30
CA GLY A 568 16.20 -1.01 11.31
C GLY A 568 15.83 0.47 11.22
N LEU A 569 14.65 0.77 10.69
CA LEU A 569 14.13 2.13 10.57
C LEU A 569 13.25 2.53 11.77
N PRO A 570 13.20 3.83 12.10
CA PRO A 570 12.26 4.34 13.09
C PRO A 570 10.89 4.44 12.41
N LEU A 571 9.88 3.83 13.02
CA LEU A 571 8.52 3.75 12.51
C LEU A 571 7.57 4.46 13.47
N HIS A 572 7.03 5.59 13.02
CA HIS A 572 6.01 6.34 13.74
C HIS A 572 4.60 5.88 13.38
N LEU A 573 3.75 5.70 14.40
CA LEU A 573 2.30 5.47 14.28
C LEU A 573 1.56 6.44 15.21
N ALA A 574 0.45 7.03 14.75
CA ALA A 574 -0.35 7.90 15.63
C ALA A 574 -1.13 7.11 16.70
N LEU A 575 -1.43 5.85 16.40
CA LEU A 575 -2.10 4.91 17.30
C LEU A 575 -1.22 3.68 17.49
N PRO A 576 -1.09 3.15 18.71
CA PRO A 576 -0.33 1.93 18.92
C PRO A 576 -1.02 0.76 18.22
N PRO A 577 -0.28 -0.27 17.76
CA PRO A 577 -0.84 -1.58 17.51
C PRO A 577 -1.51 -2.11 18.79
N PHE A 578 -2.29 -3.19 18.67
CA PHE A 578 -2.99 -3.79 19.82
C PHE A 578 -2.03 -4.55 20.75
N ILE A 579 -1.04 -3.85 21.30
CA ILE A 579 0.08 -4.39 22.10
C ILE A 579 0.21 -3.76 23.48
N ALA A 580 -0.45 -2.63 23.73
CA ALA A 580 -0.22 -1.78 24.91
C ALA A 580 -0.56 -2.45 26.25
N GLY A 581 -1.25 -3.59 26.25
CA GLY A 581 -1.52 -4.36 27.47
C GLY A 581 -0.37 -5.26 27.93
N SER A 582 0.70 -5.40 27.14
CA SER A 582 1.95 -6.06 27.53
C SER A 582 3.08 -5.04 27.61
N LYS A 583 3.62 -4.87 28.82
CA LYS A 583 4.78 -4.00 29.04
C LYS A 583 5.99 -4.55 28.30
N LEU A 584 6.23 -5.86 28.38
CA LEU A 584 7.36 -6.52 27.72
C LEU A 584 7.34 -6.32 26.19
N VAL A 585 6.22 -6.62 25.54
CA VAL A 585 6.10 -6.49 24.08
C VAL A 585 6.25 -5.03 23.65
N THR A 586 5.67 -4.10 24.41
CA THR A 586 5.79 -2.66 24.13
C THR A 586 7.25 -2.21 24.24
N GLU A 587 7.93 -2.49 25.36
CA GLU A 587 9.33 -2.12 25.59
C GLU A 587 10.27 -2.73 24.55
N ILE A 588 10.05 -4.00 24.16
CA ILE A 588 10.86 -4.61 23.09
C ILE A 588 10.75 -3.79 21.81
N LEU A 589 9.53 -3.46 21.36
CA LEU A 589 9.33 -2.76 20.09
C LEU A 589 9.73 -1.27 20.13
N THR A 590 9.60 -0.60 21.28
CA THR A 590 9.82 0.86 21.39
C THR A 590 11.20 1.26 21.92
N GLU A 591 11.89 0.37 22.64
CA GLU A 591 13.12 0.69 23.38
C GLU A 591 14.28 -0.29 23.14
N GLN A 592 14.02 -1.60 23.02
CA GLN A 592 15.11 -2.60 22.91
C GLN A 592 15.48 -2.94 21.46
N LEU A 593 14.52 -2.84 20.54
CA LEU A 593 14.75 -3.14 19.13
C LEU A 593 15.85 -2.30 18.43
N PRO A 594 16.14 -1.05 18.85
CA PRO A 594 17.31 -0.30 18.35
C PRO A 594 18.63 -1.07 18.50
N ASP A 595 18.82 -1.82 19.58
CA ASP A 595 20.04 -2.61 19.80
C ASP A 595 20.03 -3.95 19.04
N ILE A 596 18.84 -4.41 18.64
CA ILE A 596 18.64 -5.68 17.91
C ILE A 596 18.79 -5.46 16.41
N THR A 597 17.90 -4.69 15.78
CA THR A 597 17.90 -4.43 14.33
C THR A 597 18.29 -3.00 13.96
N GLY A 598 18.26 -2.06 14.92
CA GLY A 598 18.27 -0.62 14.66
C GLY A 598 16.85 -0.02 14.59
N GLY A 599 15.82 -0.86 14.55
CA GLY A 599 14.44 -0.45 14.34
C GLY A 599 13.81 0.05 15.63
N ARG A 600 12.82 0.93 15.51
CA ARG A 600 12.14 1.48 16.68
C ARG A 600 10.69 1.82 16.37
N LEU A 601 9.76 1.28 17.14
CA LEU A 601 8.38 1.75 17.11
C LEU A 601 8.25 3.05 17.92
N ILE A 602 7.63 4.05 17.32
CA ILE A 602 7.33 5.34 17.94
C ILE A 602 5.81 5.50 17.90
N VAL A 603 5.19 5.67 19.06
CA VAL A 603 3.74 5.92 19.15
C VAL A 603 3.54 7.34 19.65
N ASP A 604 2.93 8.19 18.83
CA ASP A 604 2.63 9.56 19.21
C ASP A 604 1.41 10.09 18.46
N GLY A 605 0.34 10.38 19.20
CA GLY A 605 -0.93 10.85 18.67
C GLY A 605 -1.04 12.35 18.50
N ASP A 606 0.04 13.12 18.70
CA ASP A 606 0.09 14.56 18.46
C ASP A 606 0.95 14.91 17.25
N VAL A 607 0.38 15.58 16.25
CA VAL A 607 1.03 15.87 14.96
C VAL A 607 2.35 16.62 15.14
N LYS A 608 2.38 17.65 15.99
CA LYS A 608 3.55 18.51 16.16
C LYS A 608 4.66 17.78 16.91
N SER A 609 4.32 17.10 18.01
CA SER A 609 5.25 16.26 18.76
C SER A 609 5.81 15.12 17.90
N SER A 610 4.99 14.50 17.06
CA SER A 610 5.46 13.50 16.09
C SER A 610 6.47 14.10 15.12
N ALA A 611 6.17 15.25 14.52
CA ALA A 611 7.10 15.93 13.62
C ALA A 611 8.42 16.33 14.32
N ASP A 612 8.34 16.83 15.57
CA ASP A 612 9.49 17.17 16.40
C ASP A 612 10.39 15.94 16.64
N LYS A 613 9.80 14.81 17.04
CA LYS A 613 10.54 13.55 17.26
C LYS A 613 11.18 13.04 15.99
N LEU A 614 10.46 13.08 14.87
CA LEU A 614 10.98 12.62 13.57
C LEU A 614 12.14 13.51 13.08
N GLU A 615 12.03 14.83 13.24
CA GLU A 615 13.10 15.77 12.90
C GLU A 615 14.34 15.55 13.80
N VAL A 616 14.15 15.34 15.12
CA VAL A 616 15.27 15.04 16.04
C VAL A 616 16.04 13.81 15.57
N ILE A 617 15.35 12.72 15.18
CA ILE A 617 16.01 11.51 14.69
C ILE A 617 16.81 11.78 13.41
N ILE A 618 16.24 12.57 12.48
CA ILE A 618 16.96 12.98 11.26
C ILE A 618 18.24 13.73 11.63
N LEU A 619 18.16 14.73 12.52
CA LEU A 619 19.31 15.54 12.94
C LEU A 619 20.37 14.72 13.69
N GLU A 620 19.95 13.77 14.54
CA GLU A 620 20.87 12.85 15.21
C GLU A 620 21.65 11.99 14.21
N ARG A 621 20.97 11.44 13.21
CA ARG A 621 21.61 10.62 12.17
C ARG A 621 22.53 11.44 11.27
N ARG A 622 22.15 12.68 10.92
CA ARG A 622 23.07 13.61 10.24
C ARG A 622 24.34 13.83 11.05
N LYS A 623 24.22 14.11 12.35
CA LYS A 623 25.37 14.32 13.24
C LYS A 623 26.26 13.08 13.31
N GLN A 624 25.69 11.88 13.33
CA GLN A 624 26.43 10.62 13.30
C GLN A 624 27.20 10.41 11.99
N LEU A 625 26.70 10.96 10.88
CA LEU A 625 27.38 10.98 9.57
C LEU A 625 28.38 12.15 9.42
N GLY A 626 28.50 13.03 10.42
CA GLY A 626 29.37 14.21 10.37
C GLY A 626 28.84 15.37 9.53
N LEU A 627 27.51 15.46 9.36
CA LEU A 627 26.78 16.46 8.55
C LEU A 627 26.05 17.54 9.38
#